data_AF-A0A8J8NMP8-F1
#
_entry.id   AF-A0A8J8NMP8-F1
#
_cell.length_a   1.000
_cell.length_b   1.000
_cell.length_c   1.000
_cell.angle_alpha   90.00
_cell.angle_beta   90.00
_cell.angle_gamma   90.00
#
_symmetry.space_group_name_H-M   'P 1'
#
loop_
_entity.id
_entity.type
_entity.pdbx_description
1 polymer ?
#
loop_
_entity_poly.entity_id
_entity_poly.type
_entity_poly.pdbx_seq_one_letter_code
_entity_poly.pdbx_strand_id
1 'polypeptide(L)'
;MGNQQTKGSTPEIPQSIIQTFYCPISQEIMKDPVMTADGHSYEKKNIEKWLTNNNKSPLTGEVLTNKALIPNHSLRSTIKDFLSKNPIIKEQLDIQEAIKISQG
;
A
#
# COMPACT_ATOMS: atom_id res chain seq x y z
N MET A 1 31.54 21.40 -31.29
CA MET A 1 31.24 19.95 -31.32
C MET A 1 30.37 19.64 -30.11
N GLY A 2 29.13 19.23 -30.35
CA GLY A 2 28.16 18.94 -29.30
C GLY A 2 28.33 17.53 -28.75
N ASN A 3 28.23 17.39 -27.44
CA ASN A 3 27.98 16.11 -26.79
C ASN A 3 26.70 16.24 -25.97
N GLN A 4 25.57 16.04 -26.64
CA GLN A 4 24.31 15.71 -25.98
C GLN A 4 24.42 14.25 -25.53
N GLN A 5 24.83 14.03 -24.29
CA GLN A 5 24.70 12.74 -23.64
C GLN A 5 23.24 12.61 -23.16
N THR A 6 22.37 12.07 -24.01
CA THR A 6 21.04 11.61 -23.59
C THR A 6 21.22 10.40 -22.68
N LYS A 7 21.32 10.63 -21.36
CA LYS A 7 21.14 9.56 -20.38
C LYS A 7 19.68 9.15 -20.45
N GLY A 8 19.42 7.91 -20.89
CA GLY A 8 18.10 7.30 -20.86
C GLY A 8 17.59 7.29 -19.42
N SER A 9 16.69 8.21 -19.11
CA SER A 9 15.97 8.27 -17.86
C SER A 9 14.94 7.15 -17.87
N THR A 10 15.25 6.04 -17.19
CA THR A 10 14.19 5.19 -16.65
C THR A 10 13.21 6.11 -15.90
N PRO A 11 11.90 6.05 -16.16
CA PRO A 11 10.94 6.83 -15.40
C PRO A 11 11.01 6.36 -13.94
N GLU A 12 11.72 7.12 -13.10
CA GLU A 12 11.64 6.96 -11.65
C GLU A 12 10.18 7.21 -11.27
N ILE A 13 9.49 6.15 -10.86
CA ILE A 13 8.17 6.34 -10.29
C ILE A 13 8.32 7.08 -8.98
N PRO A 14 7.57 8.17 -8.77
CA PRO A 14 7.64 8.90 -7.51
C PRO A 14 7.34 7.95 -6.35
N GLN A 15 8.27 7.85 -5.39
CA GLN A 15 8.12 7.09 -4.16
C GLN A 15 6.78 7.38 -3.46
N SER A 16 6.30 8.63 -3.57
CA SER A 16 5.02 9.10 -3.03
C SER A 16 3.81 8.33 -3.58
N ILE A 17 3.83 7.89 -4.84
CA ILE A 17 2.75 7.08 -5.42
C ILE A 17 2.71 5.72 -4.74
N ILE A 18 3.86 5.08 -4.55
CA ILE A 18 3.97 3.78 -3.90
C ILE A 18 3.46 3.89 -2.45
N GLN A 19 3.76 4.98 -1.76
CA GLN A 19 3.27 5.27 -0.40
C GLN A 19 1.75 5.14 -0.27
N THR A 20 0.99 5.52 -1.31
CA THR A 20 -0.49 5.44 -1.31
C THR A 20 -1.03 4.01 -1.34
N PHE A 21 -0.20 3.03 -1.70
CA PHE A 21 -0.55 1.62 -1.75
C PHE A 21 -0.26 0.89 -0.43
N TYR A 22 0.43 1.53 0.51
CA TYR A 22 0.74 0.95 1.80
C TYR A 22 -0.45 0.99 2.76
N CYS A 23 -0.67 -0.10 3.48
CA CYS A 23 -1.60 -0.14 4.58
C CYS A 23 -1.03 0.68 5.75
N PRO A 24 -1.80 1.64 6.31
CA PRO A 24 -1.35 2.42 7.46
C PRO A 24 -1.00 1.61 8.71
N ILE A 25 -1.58 0.41 8.87
CA ILE A 25 -1.34 -0.46 10.04
C ILE A 25 -0.08 -1.30 9.85
N SER A 26 0.02 -2.08 8.76
CA SER A 26 1.15 -3.00 8.56
C SER A 26 2.38 -2.34 7.98
N GLN A 27 2.25 -1.14 7.40
CA GLN A 27 3.31 -0.53 6.60
C GLN A 27 3.79 -1.49 5.48
N GLU A 28 2.85 -2.21 4.88
CA GLU A 28 3.04 -3.09 3.72
C GLU A 28 2.03 -2.78 2.62
N ILE A 29 2.38 -3.10 1.37
CA ILE A 29 1.48 -2.92 0.23
C ILE A 29 0.20 -3.75 0.44
N MET A 30 -0.94 -3.12 0.23
CA MET A 30 -2.25 -3.76 0.35
C MET A 30 -2.45 -4.80 -0.75
N LYS A 31 -2.68 -6.05 -0.35
CA LYS A 31 -3.06 -7.18 -1.21
C LYS A 31 -4.59 -7.27 -1.31
N ASP A 32 -5.30 -7.03 -0.21
CA ASP A 32 -6.77 -6.95 -0.16
C ASP A 32 -7.25 -5.66 0.53
N PRO A 33 -7.20 -4.50 -0.17
CA PRO A 33 -7.61 -3.23 0.42
C PRO A 33 -9.11 -3.19 0.71
N VAL A 34 -9.47 -2.79 1.93
CA VAL A 34 -10.84 -2.48 2.36
C VAL A 34 -10.89 -1.08 2.95
N MET A 35 -12.04 -0.42 2.80
CA MET A 35 -12.28 0.95 3.25
C MET A 35 -13.14 0.97 4.51
N THR A 36 -12.79 1.82 5.47
CA THR A 36 -13.59 2.13 6.66
C THR A 36 -14.52 3.32 6.42
N ALA A 37 -15.44 3.58 7.36
CA ALA A 37 -16.46 4.63 7.24
C ALA A 37 -15.91 6.07 7.13
N ASP A 38 -14.64 6.28 7.44
CA ASP A 38 -13.92 7.55 7.29
C ASP A 38 -13.24 7.71 5.92
N GLY A 39 -13.38 6.73 5.02
CA GLY A 39 -12.85 6.77 3.65
C GLY A 39 -11.42 6.26 3.48
N HIS A 40 -10.73 5.88 4.56
CA HIS A 40 -9.36 5.35 4.47
C HIS A 40 -9.32 3.87 4.14
N SER A 41 -8.30 3.45 3.38
CA SER A 41 -8.10 2.05 2.99
C SER A 41 -6.99 1.38 3.80
N TYR A 42 -7.20 0.10 4.12
CA TYR A 42 -6.30 -0.73 4.89
C TYR A 42 -6.24 -2.14 4.30
N GLU A 43 -5.19 -2.88 4.60
CA GLU A 43 -5.15 -4.32 4.38
C GLU A 43 -6.20 -5.00 5.28
N LYS A 44 -7.05 -5.83 4.69
CA LYS A 44 -8.21 -6.45 5.34
C LYS A 44 -7.86 -7.14 6.66
N LYS A 45 -6.88 -8.05 6.65
CA LYS A 45 -6.50 -8.82 7.85
C LYS A 45 -6.10 -7.92 9.02
N ASN A 46 -5.47 -6.78 8.71
CA ASN A 46 -4.93 -5.86 9.71
C ASN A 46 -6.03 -5.01 10.33
N ILE A 47 -6.94 -4.45 9.52
CA ILE A 47 -8.04 -3.64 10.03
C ILE A 47 -9.10 -4.48 10.74
N GLU A 48 -9.38 -5.71 10.26
CA GLU A 48 -10.26 -6.65 10.96
C GLU A 48 -9.72 -6.92 12.38
N LYS A 49 -8.43 -7.23 12.50
CA LYS A 49 -7.77 -7.44 13.81
C LYS A 49 -7.85 -6.18 14.68
N TRP A 50 -7.58 -5.00 14.14
CA TRP A 50 -7.65 -3.74 14.89
C TRP A 50 -9.05 -3.48 15.47
N LEU A 51 -10.08 -3.67 14.65
CA LEU A 51 -11.48 -3.38 15.01
C LEU A 51 -12.08 -4.38 16.00
N THR A 52 -11.40 -5.49 16.31
CA THR A 52 -11.81 -6.39 17.41
C THR A 52 -11.85 -5.66 18.76
N ASN A 53 -10.84 -4.82 19.02
CA ASN A 53 -10.65 -4.16 20.32
C ASN A 53 -10.79 -2.63 20.24
N ASN A 54 -11.00 -2.07 19.05
CA ASN A 54 -11.07 -0.62 18.83
C ASN A 54 -12.30 -0.23 18.01
N ASN A 55 -12.75 1.00 18.17
CA ASN A 55 -13.78 1.66 17.35
C ASN A 55 -13.25 2.94 16.66
N LYS A 56 -11.93 3.12 16.62
CA LYS A 56 -11.26 4.28 16.06
C LYS A 56 -10.53 3.93 14.77
N SER A 57 -10.39 4.91 13.88
CA SER A 57 -9.54 4.83 12.70
C SER A 57 -8.07 4.70 13.13
N PRO A 58 -7.32 3.69 12.65
CA PRO A 58 -5.88 3.59 12.92
C PRO A 58 -5.08 4.78 12.40
N LEU A 59 -5.53 5.42 11.31
CA LEU A 59 -4.80 6.52 10.69
C LEU A 59 -5.07 7.87 11.36
N THR A 60 -6.34 8.17 11.66
CA THR A 60 -6.73 9.50 12.18
C THR A 60 -6.89 9.52 13.70
N GLY A 61 -7.07 8.37 14.35
CA GLY A 61 -7.40 8.29 15.78
C GLY A 61 -8.86 8.65 16.09
N GLU A 62 -9.65 9.06 15.10
CA GLU A 62 -11.05 9.45 15.25
C GLU A 62 -11.98 8.24 15.38
N VAL A 63 -13.09 8.40 16.11
CA VAL A 63 -14.10 7.35 16.25
C VAL A 63 -14.80 7.12 14.91
N LEU A 64 -14.84 5.87 14.46
CA LEU A 64 -15.57 5.48 13.25
C LEU A 64 -17.07 5.47 13.54
N THR A 65 -17.86 6.00 12.60
CA THR A 65 -19.32 5.98 12.70
C THR A 65 -19.90 4.58 12.72
N ASN A 66 -19.22 3.62 12.07
CA ASN A 66 -19.49 2.19 12.16
C ASN A 66 -18.23 1.38 11.81
N LYS A 67 -18.25 0.07 12.07
CA LYS A 67 -17.13 -0.86 11.80
C LYS A 67 -17.27 -1.61 10.46
N ALA A 68 -18.14 -1.17 9.55
CA ALA A 68 -18.29 -1.84 8.26
C ALA A 68 -17.01 -1.67 7.43
N LEU A 69 -16.65 -2.74 6.71
CA LEU A 69 -15.52 -2.78 5.80
C LEU A 69 -16.02 -2.97 4.38
N ILE A 70 -15.70 -2.00 3.52
CA ILE A 70 -16.13 -2.01 2.13
C ILE A 70 -14.93 -2.40 1.26
N PRO A 71 -14.98 -3.50 0.48
CA PRO A 71 -13.87 -3.85 -0.40
C PRO A 71 -13.53 -2.73 -1.41
N ASN A 72 -12.26 -2.34 -1.48
CA ASN A 72 -11.79 -1.33 -2.43
C ASN A 72 -11.21 -1.99 -3.68
N HIS A 73 -12.12 -2.47 -4.55
CA HIS A 73 -11.73 -3.19 -5.77
C HIS A 73 -10.91 -2.35 -6.73
N SER A 74 -11.21 -1.05 -6.84
CA SER A 74 -10.46 -0.13 -7.70
C SER A 74 -9.01 0.00 -7.26
N LEU A 75 -8.77 0.24 -5.96
CA LEU A 75 -7.40 0.33 -5.43
C LEU A 75 -6.65 -1.00 -5.60
N ARG A 76 -7.33 -2.13 -5.36
CA ARG A 76 -6.73 -3.46 -5.55
C ARG A 76 -6.28 -3.69 -6.99
N SER A 77 -7.10 -3.32 -7.97
CA SER A 77 -6.74 -3.43 -9.39
C SER A 77 -5.60 -2.48 -9.74
N THR A 78 -5.64 -1.22 -9.27
CA THR A 78 -4.57 -0.25 -9.49
C THR A 78 -3.22 -0.74 -8.94
N ILE A 79 -3.19 -1.31 -7.74
CA ILE A 79 -1.97 -1.88 -7.15
C ILE A 79 -1.44 -3.03 -8.00
N LYS A 80 -2.32 -3.95 -8.42
CA LYS A 80 -1.93 -5.08 -9.27
C LYS A 80 -1.35 -4.63 -10.61
N ASP A 81 -2.04 -3.72 -11.28
CA ASP A 81 -1.61 -3.17 -12.56
C ASP A 81 -0.28 -2.44 -12.41
N PHE A 82 -0.12 -1.65 -11.35
CA PHE A 82 1.11 -0.96 -11.05
C PHE A 82 2.28 -1.93 -10.85
N LEU A 83 2.12 -2.98 -10.03
CA LEU A 83 3.19 -3.96 -9.79
C LEU A 83 3.52 -4.78 -11.05
N SER A 84 2.52 -5.06 -11.91
CA SER A 84 2.75 -5.74 -13.19
C SER A 84 3.58 -4.91 -14.17
N LYS A 85 3.40 -3.58 -14.16
CA LYS A 85 4.14 -2.64 -15.02
C LYS A 85 5.52 -2.31 -14.46
N ASN A 86 5.75 -2.60 -13.18
CA ASN A 86 6.97 -2.21 -12.45
C ASN A 86 7.59 -3.41 -11.72
N PRO A 87 8.14 -4.39 -12.46
CA PRO A 87 8.69 -5.63 -11.89
C PRO A 87 9.83 -5.39 -10.90
N ILE A 88 10.67 -4.35 -11.11
CA ILE A 88 11.75 -3.98 -10.18
C ILE A 88 11.18 -3.58 -8.82
N ILE A 89 10.11 -2.78 -8.80
CA ILE A 89 9.45 -2.37 -7.55
C ILE A 89 8.84 -3.60 -6.87
N LYS A 90 8.19 -4.47 -7.65
CA LYS A 90 7.62 -5.71 -7.13
C LYS A 90 8.70 -6.59 -6.46
N GLU A 91 9.83 -6.80 -7.15
CA GLU A 91 10.96 -7.57 -6.61
C GLU A 91 11.54 -6.93 -5.33
N GLN A 92 11.72 -5.60 -5.31
CA GLN A 92 12.18 -4.89 -4.12
C GLN A 92 11.22 -5.06 -2.92
N LEU A 93 9.91 -5.07 -3.17
CA LEU A 93 8.91 -5.32 -2.13
C LEU A 93 8.93 -6.77 -1.64
N ASP A 94 9.04 -7.74 -2.56
CA ASP A 94 9.13 -9.17 -2.23
C ASP A 94 10.39 -9.46 -1.39
N ILE A 95 11.53 -8.83 -1.73
CA ILE A 95 12.78 -8.92 -0.94
C ILE A 95 12.60 -8.32 0.45
N GLN A 96 11.94 -7.16 0.56
CA GLN A 96 11.66 -6.54 1.87
C GLN A 96 10.78 -7.43 2.75
N GLU A 97 9.78 -8.10 2.17
CA GLU A 97 8.93 -9.08 2.90
C GLU A 97 9.78 -10.27 3.37
N ALA A 98 10.67 -10.81 2.52
CA ALA A 98 11.54 -11.93 2.87
C ALA A 98 12.58 -11.61 3.98
N ILE A 99 13.16 -10.39 3.98
CA ILE A 99 14.11 -9.97 5.03
C ILE A 99 13.41 -9.86 6.39
N LYS A 100 12.17 -9.37 6.43
CA LYS A 100 11.40 -9.29 7.69
C LYS A 100 11.14 -10.68 8.30
N ILE A 101 10.91 -11.70 7.46
CA ILE A 101 10.67 -13.07 7.92
C ILE A 101 11.95 -13.72 8.49
N SER A 102 13.13 -13.36 7.99
CA SER A 102 14.39 -13.95 8.46
C SER A 102 14.95 -13.30 9.74
N GLN A 103 14.40 -12.16 10.15
CA GLN A 103 14.83 -11.40 11.34
C GLN A 103 13.85 -11.49 12.52
N GLY A 104 12.77 -12.26 12.41
CA GLY A 104 11.78 -12.51 13.46
C GLY A 104 11.64 -13.99 13.79
#